data_AF-A0A8D8X0X1-F1
#
_entry.id   AF-A0A8D8X0X1-F1
#
_cell.length_a   1.000
_cell.length_b   1.000
_cell.length_c   1.000
_cell.angle_alpha   90.00
_cell.angle_beta   90.00
_cell.angle_gamma   90.00
#
_symmetry.space_group_name_H-M   'P 1'
#
loop_
_entity.id
_entity.type
_entity.pdbx_description
1 polymer ?
#
loop_
_entity_poly.entity_id
_entity_poly.type
_entity_poly.pdbx_seq_one_letter_code
_entity_poly.pdbx_strand_id
1 'polypeptide(L)'
;MEIQIQETEIDFIRRFGKGENKNPIMLGLTTWRRKMQIITSGRKLKNTGWAVDEDYPLEVQAIRKQLYPKMKAERAKGKKAFLKYDQLIVSDTNKRKASESPEIDTQTKVKPPRNK
;
A
#
# COMPACT_ATOMS: atom_id res chain seq x y z
N MET A 1 -0.74 -16.58 7.67
CA MET A 1 -0.28 -16.86 6.30
C MET A 1 1.23 -16.85 6.28
N GLU A 2 1.78 -18.04 6.17
CA GLU A 2 3.19 -18.33 5.94
C GLU A 2 3.45 -18.26 4.43
N ILE A 3 4.60 -17.72 4.01
CA ILE A 3 4.92 -17.52 2.60
C ILE A 3 6.00 -18.53 2.23
N GLN A 4 5.66 -19.51 1.39
CA GLN A 4 6.60 -20.51 0.88
C GLN A 4 7.23 -19.98 -0.41
N ILE A 5 8.51 -19.61 -0.39
CA ILE A 5 9.25 -19.08 -1.56
C ILE A 5 10.07 -20.22 -2.19
N GLN A 6 9.97 -20.37 -3.51
CA GLN A 6 10.81 -21.30 -4.27
C GLN A 6 12.07 -20.59 -4.78
N GLU A 7 13.17 -21.32 -4.95
CA GLU A 7 14.43 -20.74 -5.45
C GLU A 7 14.27 -20.09 -6.84
N THR A 8 13.40 -20.65 -7.68
CA THR A 8 13.06 -20.12 -9.02
C THR A 8 12.38 -18.75 -8.99
N GLU A 9 11.90 -18.30 -7.83
CA GLU A 9 11.27 -16.98 -7.68
C GLU A 9 12.26 -15.90 -7.25
N ILE A 10 13.49 -16.30 -6.92
CA ILE A 10 14.58 -15.42 -6.51
C ILE A 10 15.46 -15.18 -7.72
N ASP A 11 15.59 -13.91 -8.10
CA ASP A 11 16.48 -13.51 -9.18
C ASP A 11 17.91 -13.32 -8.64
N PHE A 12 18.04 -12.57 -7.54
CA PHE A 12 19.32 -12.40 -6.87
C PHE A 12 19.17 -12.05 -5.39
N ILE A 13 20.22 -12.34 -4.63
CA ILE A 13 20.38 -11.90 -3.23
C ILE A 13 21.73 -11.21 -3.11
N ARG A 14 21.73 -9.99 -2.57
CA ARG A 14 22.96 -9.22 -2.34
C ARG A 14 22.91 -8.55 -0.97
N ARG A 15 24.03 -8.55 -0.24
CA ARG A 15 24.17 -7.79 1.01
C ARG A 15 24.86 -6.47 0.71
N PHE A 16 24.36 -5.38 1.25
CA PHE A 16 25.03 -4.09 1.13
C PHE A 16 26.27 -4.01 2.04
N GLY A 17 27.32 -3.32 1.58
CA GLY A 17 28.55 -3.10 2.36
C GLY A 17 29.47 -4.31 2.51
N LYS A 18 30.64 -4.09 3.14
CA LYS A 18 31.64 -5.14 3.49
C LYS A 18 31.63 -5.33 5.01
N GLY A 19 31.61 -6.59 5.50
CA GLY A 19 31.75 -6.96 6.93
C GLY A 19 30.56 -7.71 7.55
N GLU A 20 30.72 -8.14 8.80
CA GLU A 20 29.73 -8.90 9.62
C GLU A 20 28.59 -8.05 10.22
N ASN A 21 28.55 -6.75 9.91
CA ASN A 21 27.53 -5.86 10.45
C ASN A 21 26.12 -6.19 9.93
N LYS A 22 25.09 -5.71 10.65
CA LYS A 22 23.65 -5.82 10.30
C LYS A 22 23.27 -4.96 9.09
N ASN A 23 23.97 -5.15 7.97
CA ASN A 23 23.69 -4.43 6.74
C ASN A 23 22.42 -4.98 6.06
N PRO A 24 21.66 -4.12 5.36
CA PRO A 24 20.47 -4.54 4.62
C PRO A 24 20.79 -5.59 3.55
N ILE A 25 19.82 -6.47 3.31
CA ILE A 25 19.86 -7.47 2.23
C ILE A 25 18.93 -6.97 1.12
N MET A 26 19.47 -6.83 -0.09
CA MET A 26 18.72 -6.60 -1.31
C MET A 26 18.27 -7.94 -1.88
N LEU A 27 16.97 -8.07 -2.11
CA LEU A 27 16.34 -9.26 -2.66
C LEU A 27 15.68 -8.89 -3.99
N GLY A 28 16.19 -9.44 -5.09
CA GLY A 28 15.57 -9.41 -6.40
C GLY A 28 14.61 -10.60 -6.54
N LEU A 29 13.36 -10.33 -6.92
CA LEU A 29 12.33 -11.34 -7.13
C LEU A 29 11.88 -11.33 -8.59
N THR A 30 11.56 -12.50 -9.13
CA THR A 30 11.12 -12.63 -10.52
C THR A 30 9.73 -12.06 -10.75
N THR A 31 8.86 -12.04 -9.72
CA THR A 31 7.47 -11.58 -9.85
C THR A 31 7.08 -10.48 -8.84
N TRP A 32 6.38 -9.47 -9.34
CA TRP A 32 5.84 -8.38 -8.51
C TRP A 32 4.83 -8.87 -7.45
N ARG A 33 3.99 -9.84 -7.81
CA ARG A 33 2.99 -10.41 -6.89
C ARG A 33 3.65 -10.97 -5.64
N ARG A 34 4.78 -11.67 -5.81
CA ARG A 34 5.56 -12.23 -4.70
C ARG A 34 6.14 -11.12 -3.82
N LYS A 35 6.70 -10.07 -4.41
CA LYS A 35 7.17 -8.87 -3.70
C LYS A 35 6.07 -8.27 -2.80
N MET A 36 4.86 -8.10 -3.34
CA MET A 36 3.72 -7.55 -2.59
C MET A 36 3.26 -8.41 -1.42
N GLN A 37 3.26 -9.75 -1.58
CA GLN A 37 2.92 -10.67 -0.50
C GLN A 37 3.91 -10.56 0.67
N ILE A 38 5.20 -10.46 0.37
CA ILE A 38 6.27 -10.33 1.36
C ILE A 38 6.13 -9.01 2.11
N ILE A 39 6.00 -7.88 1.40
CA ILE A 39 5.86 -6.54 2.03
C ILE A 39 4.62 -6.45 2.90
N THR A 40 3.49 -6.98 2.43
CA THR A 40 2.24 -6.98 3.22
C THR A 40 2.37 -7.82 4.49
N SER A 41 3.10 -8.94 4.43
CA SER A 41 3.38 -9.79 5.59
C SER A 41 4.46 -9.24 6.52
N GLY A 42 5.26 -8.27 6.08
CA GLY A 42 6.33 -7.65 6.87
C GLY A 42 5.84 -7.04 8.20
N ARG A 43 4.54 -6.70 8.30
CA ARG A 43 3.92 -6.27 9.57
C ARG A 43 4.02 -7.30 10.70
N LYS A 44 4.21 -8.58 10.38
CA LYS A 44 4.40 -9.68 11.34
C LYS A 44 5.82 -9.70 11.94
N LEU A 45 6.79 -9.03 11.30
CA LEU A 45 8.17 -8.93 11.77
C LEU A 45 8.34 -7.86 12.87
N LYS A 46 7.24 -7.25 13.34
CA LYS A 46 7.28 -6.39 14.51
C LYS A 46 7.86 -7.18 15.69
N ASN A 47 8.77 -6.55 16.42
CA ASN A 47 9.47 -7.11 17.60
C ASN A 47 10.53 -8.18 17.30
N THR A 48 10.79 -8.54 16.04
CA THR A 48 11.87 -9.50 15.71
C THR A 48 13.22 -8.81 15.45
N GLY A 49 13.25 -7.48 15.41
CA GLY A 49 14.43 -6.68 15.05
C GLY A 49 14.68 -6.58 13.54
N TRP A 50 13.86 -7.22 12.71
CA TRP A 50 13.93 -7.17 11.26
C TRP A 50 12.81 -6.31 10.68
N ALA A 51 13.12 -5.62 9.58
CA ALA A 51 12.15 -4.85 8.82
C ALA A 51 12.32 -5.17 7.33
N VAL A 52 11.22 -5.06 6.59
CA VAL A 52 11.19 -5.19 5.14
C VAL A 52 10.51 -3.95 4.59
N ASP A 53 11.17 -3.27 3.66
CA ASP A 53 10.65 -2.12 2.93
C ASP A 53 11.05 -2.24 1.46
N GLU A 54 10.46 -1.39 0.61
CA GLU A 54 10.82 -1.30 -0.79
C GLU A 54 12.10 -0.50 -0.98
N ASP A 55 12.89 -0.88 -1.99
CA ASP A 55 14.00 -0.09 -2.47
C ASP A 55 13.47 1.04 -3.37
N TYR A 56 13.75 2.28 -2.98
CA TYR A 56 13.28 3.49 -3.67
C TYR A 56 14.49 4.30 -4.16
N PRO A 57 14.37 5.02 -5.29
CA PRO A 57 15.41 5.96 -5.71
C PRO A 57 15.60 7.09 -4.69
N LEU A 58 16.78 7.71 -4.69
CA LEU A 58 17.18 8.72 -3.70
C LEU A 58 16.18 9.89 -3.59
N GLU A 59 15.63 10.33 -4.71
CA GLU A 59 14.63 11.41 -4.77
C GLU A 59 13.37 11.06 -3.97
N VAL A 60 12.84 9.86 -4.17
CA VAL A 60 11.66 9.36 -3.45
C VAL A 60 11.98 9.16 -1.97
N GLN A 61 13.19 8.69 -1.62
CA GLN A 61 13.62 8.59 -0.23
C GLN A 61 13.65 9.96 0.46
N ALA A 62 14.13 11.00 -0.22
CA ALA A 62 14.16 12.37 0.30
C ALA A 62 12.75 12.90 0.57
N ILE A 63 11.83 12.73 -0.39
CA ILE A 63 10.41 13.10 -0.24
C ILE A 63 9.78 12.35 0.93
N ARG A 64 9.99 11.02 1.04
CA ARG A 64 9.45 10.21 2.14
C ARG A 64 9.95 10.67 3.51
N LYS A 65 11.22 11.05 3.63
CA LYS A 65 11.77 11.61 4.88
C LYS A 65 11.03 12.88 5.31
N GLN A 66 10.65 13.74 4.36
CA GLN A 66 9.88 14.96 4.62
C GLN A 66 8.40 14.67 4.96
N LEU A 67 7.81 13.63 4.36
CA LEU A 67 6.41 13.27 4.61
C LEU A 67 6.20 12.45 5.89
N TYR A 68 7.24 11.78 6.38
CA TYR A 68 7.15 10.91 7.55
C TYR A 68 6.68 11.63 8.85
N PRO A 69 7.16 12.84 9.19
CA PRO A 69 6.63 13.61 10.32
C PRO A 69 5.15 13.96 10.15
N LYS A 70 4.73 14.38 8.95
CA LYS A 70 3.33 14.71 8.64
C LYS A 70 2.43 13.48 8.83
N MET A 71 2.87 12.32 8.33
CA MET A 71 2.17 11.06 8.53
C MET A 71 1.99 10.70 10.01
N LYS A 72 3.04 10.89 10.84
CA LYS A 72 2.95 10.65 12.29
C LYS A 72 1.96 11.60 12.97
N ALA A 73 1.97 12.88 12.60
CA ALA A 73 1.04 13.87 13.15
C ALA A 73 -0.42 13.51 12.82
N GLU A 74 -0.72 13.11 11.58
CA GLU A 74 -2.07 12.69 11.19
C GLU A 74 -2.50 11.39 11.91
N ARG A 75 -1.59 10.45 12.15
CA ARG A 75 -1.88 9.26 12.98
C ARG A 75 -2.16 9.62 14.43
N ALA A 76 -1.45 10.59 15.00
CA ALA A 76 -1.67 11.08 16.36
C ALA A 76 -3.05 11.75 16.52
N LYS A 77 -3.56 12.37 15.45
CA LYS A 77 -4.94 12.89 15.36
C LYS A 77 -6.01 11.79 15.22
N GLY A 78 -5.63 10.51 15.22
CA GLY A 78 -6.54 9.37 15.06
C GLY A 78 -6.94 9.04 13.62
N LYS A 79 -6.33 9.69 12.62
CA LYS A 79 -6.63 9.43 11.20
C LYS A 79 -5.84 8.26 10.65
N LYS A 80 -6.37 7.60 9.62
CA LYS A 80 -5.66 6.52 8.92
C LYS A 80 -4.73 7.12 7.87
N ALA A 81 -3.46 7.35 8.25
CA ALA A 81 -2.43 7.88 7.35
C ALA A 81 -1.33 6.86 7.01
N PHE A 82 -0.90 6.81 5.75
CA PHE A 82 0.21 5.98 5.28
C PHE A 82 0.90 6.57 4.05
N LEU A 83 2.18 6.25 3.88
CA LEU A 83 2.93 6.64 2.68
C LEU A 83 2.77 5.57 1.60
N LYS A 84 2.54 5.99 0.36
CA LYS A 84 2.57 5.15 -0.83
C LYS A 84 3.49 5.80 -1.84
N TYR A 85 4.60 5.13 -2.18
CA TYR A 85 5.66 5.70 -3.00
C TYR A 85 6.14 7.06 -2.44
N ASP A 86 5.91 8.17 -3.13
CA ASP A 86 6.26 9.55 -2.79
C ASP A 86 5.07 10.36 -2.23
N GLN A 87 3.93 9.72 -1.96
CA GLN A 87 2.70 10.39 -1.54
C GLN A 87 2.27 10.02 -0.12
N LEU A 88 1.67 10.99 0.59
CA LEU A 88 0.98 10.78 1.85
C LEU A 88 -0.51 10.64 1.61
N ILE A 89 -1.06 9.46 1.92
CA ILE A 89 -2.49 9.19 1.85
C ILE A 89 -3.07 9.28 3.25
N VAL A 90 -4.05 10.16 3.43
CA VAL A 90 -4.81 10.33 4.68
C VAL A 90 -6.26 10.00 4.38
N SER A 91 -6.78 8.99 5.07
CA SER A 91 -8.19 8.63 5.04
C SER A 91 -8.80 9.00 6.38
N ASP A 92 -9.80 9.87 6.35
CA ASP A 92 -10.67 10.10 7.48
C ASP A 92 -11.61 8.88 7.57
N THR A 93 -11.61 8.22 8.73
CA THR A 93 -12.44 7.05 9.03
C THR A 93 -13.92 7.42 9.24
N ASN A 94 -14.30 8.68 9.01
CA ASN A 94 -15.69 9.03 8.81
C ASN A 94 -16.16 8.29 7.56
N LYS A 95 -16.85 7.17 7.80
CA LYS A 95 -17.67 6.42 6.86
C LYS A 95 -18.15 7.39 5.79
N ARG A 96 -17.86 7.11 4.52
CA ARG A 96 -18.51 7.80 3.40
C ARG A 96 -19.96 8.01 3.84
N LYS A 97 -20.40 9.25 4.05
CA LYS A 97 -21.83 9.51 3.91
C LYS A 97 -22.09 9.00 2.51
N ALA A 98 -22.87 7.93 2.39
CA ALA A 98 -23.28 7.43 1.10
C ALA A 98 -23.75 8.69 0.36
N SER A 99 -23.05 9.05 -0.71
CA SER A 99 -23.56 10.09 -1.60
C SER A 99 -24.95 9.60 -1.96
N GLU A 100 -25.97 10.34 -1.54
CA GLU A 100 -27.35 10.06 -1.95
C GLU A 100 -27.30 9.84 -3.45
N SER A 101 -27.62 8.61 -3.86
CA SER A 101 -27.81 8.31 -5.27
C SER A 101 -28.84 9.32 -5.78
N PRO A 102 -28.61 9.97 -6.94
CA PRO A 102 -29.59 10.90 -7.46
C PRO A 102 -30.93 10.18 -7.57
N GLU A 103 -31.95 10.73 -6.90
CA GLU A 103 -33.31 10.23 -7.03
C GLU A 103 -33.69 10.31 -8.50
N ILE A 104 -33.89 9.14 -9.12
CA ILE A 104 -34.34 9.06 -10.49
C ILE A 104 -35.81 9.45 -10.44
N ASP A 105 -36.08 10.71 -10.76
CA ASP A 105 -37.43 11.26 -10.89
C ASP A 105 -38.19 10.41 -11.92
N THR A 106 -39.17 9.65 -11.45
CA THR A 106 -39.95 8.73 -12.30
C THR A 106 -41.02 9.52 -13.05
N GLN A 107 -40.57 10.39 -13.95
CA GLN A 107 -41.46 11.07 -14.90
C GLN A 107 -41.80 10.12 -16.06
N THR A 108 -43.00 9.54 -15.94
CA THR A 108 -43.97 9.30 -17.01
C THR A 108 -43.53 8.46 -18.22
N LYS A 109 -43.87 7.16 -18.21
CA LYS A 109 -44.13 6.42 -19.46
C LYS A 109 -45.61 6.06 -19.56
N VAL A 110 -46.39 6.95 -20.18
CA VAL A 110 -47.70 6.59 -20.75
C VAL A 110 -47.45 5.55 -21.84
N LYS A 111 -48.05 4.36 -21.71
CA LYS A 111 -48.02 3.32 -22.76
C LYS A 111 -48.86 3.79 -23.95
N PRO A 112 -48.39 3.71 -25.21
CA PRO A 112 -49.23 4.03 -26.36
C PRO A 112 -50.30 2.94 -26.55
N PRO A 113 -51.51 3.29 -27.04
CA PRO A 113 -52.60 2.33 -27.21
C PRO A 113 -52.30 1.39 -28.38
N ARG A 114 -52.67 0.13 -28.20
CA ARG A 114 -52.55 -0.94 -29.21
C ARG A 114 -53.75 -0.85 -30.15
N ASN A 115 -53.56 -0.36 -31.37
CA ASN A 115 -54.61 -0.42 -32.40
C ASN A 115 -54.82 -1.87 -32.87
N LYS A 116 -56.09 -2.24 -33.06
CA LYS A 116 -56.56 -3.51 -33.62
C LYS A 116 -56.41 -3.53 -35.14
#